data_AF-A0A3D4BU71-F1
#
_entry.id   AF-A0A3D4BU71-F1
#
_cell.length_a   1.000
_cell.length_b   1.000
_cell.length_c   1.000
_cell.angle_alpha   90.00
_cell.angle_beta   90.00
_cell.angle_gamma   90.00
#
_symmetry.space_group_name_H-M   'P 1'
#
loop_
_entity.id
_entity.type
_entity.pdbx_description
1 polymer ?
#
loop_
_entity_poly.entity_id
_entity_poly.type
_entity_poly.pdbx_seq_one_letter_code
_entity_poly.pdbx_strand_id
1 'polypeptide(L)'
;YGNSLIRIPFPPEAAKVEQTVRDLGLDKQVDQFVETLNHGAEEAAEKATPIFVDAIRQMTLQDVYDIWQGEKDAATRYLQQNTQARLISEFRPVIKQALDEVEITRYWNPIITTYNKLPLTNKLNPNLDEYVLDRTLSGLFTVLAQEEEKIREDPAARVTALLKKVFGYQGPDPRVGN
;
A
#
# COMPACT_ATOMS: atom_id res chain seq x y z
N TYR A 1 -9.14 16.60 -1.13
CA TYR A 1 -9.62 15.34 -0.53
C TYR A 1 -9.91 14.34 -1.63
N GLY A 2 -9.31 13.15 -1.57
CA GLY A 2 -9.81 11.99 -2.32
C GLY A 2 -8.98 11.48 -3.49
N ASN A 3 -7.66 11.27 -3.32
CA ASN A 3 -6.99 10.24 -4.13
C ASN A 3 -6.88 8.96 -3.27
N SER A 4 -8.02 8.30 -3.09
CA SER A 4 -8.21 7.08 -2.27
C SER A 4 -7.63 5.84 -2.96
N LEU A 5 -6.39 5.91 -3.44
CA LEU A 5 -5.76 4.71 -3.98
C LEU A 5 -5.41 3.72 -2.85
N ILE A 6 -5.08 4.22 -1.65
CA ILE A 6 -4.71 3.37 -0.52
C ILE A 6 -5.77 3.52 0.57
N ARG A 7 -6.93 2.94 0.32
CA ARG A 7 -7.84 2.60 1.42
C ARG A 7 -7.38 1.26 1.96
N ILE A 8 -7.01 1.20 3.23
CA ILE A 8 -6.89 -0.06 3.94
C ILE A 8 -8.29 -0.40 4.44
N PRO A 9 -9.06 -1.24 3.74
CA PRO A 9 -10.26 -1.79 4.34
C PRO A 9 -9.85 -2.58 5.59
N PHE A 10 -10.78 -2.69 6.54
CA PHE A 10 -10.65 -3.69 7.58
C PHE A 10 -10.33 -5.03 6.88
N PRO A 11 -9.31 -5.76 7.35
CA PRO A 11 -8.81 -6.90 6.60
C PRO A 11 -9.96 -7.89 6.36
N PRO A 12 -10.08 -8.47 5.15
CA PRO A 12 -11.12 -9.46 4.86
C PRO A 12 -11.13 -10.60 5.88
N GLU A 13 -9.95 -11.00 6.35
CA GLU A 13 -9.78 -11.98 7.42
C GLU A 13 -10.34 -11.54 8.79
N ALA A 14 -10.45 -10.24 9.05
CA ALA A 14 -11.10 -9.70 10.25
C ALA A 14 -12.49 -9.11 9.98
N ALA A 15 -13.08 -9.28 8.79
CA ALA A 15 -14.45 -8.86 8.54
C ALA A 15 -15.44 -9.52 9.52
N LYS A 16 -15.19 -10.78 9.90
CA LYS A 16 -15.95 -11.46 10.97
C LYS A 16 -15.72 -10.83 12.35
N VAL A 17 -14.52 -10.31 12.62
CA VAL A 17 -14.20 -9.58 13.86
C VAL A 17 -14.94 -8.28 13.90
N GLU A 18 -14.86 -7.52 12.81
CA GLU A 18 -15.56 -6.25 12.64
C GLU A 18 -17.04 -6.45 12.94
N GLN A 19 -17.68 -7.43 12.29
CA GLN A 19 -19.08 -7.74 12.50
C GLN A 19 -19.37 -8.14 13.96
N THR A 20 -18.54 -9.01 14.56
CA THR A 20 -18.73 -9.42 15.96
C THR A 20 -18.61 -8.24 16.93
N VAL A 21 -17.67 -7.32 16.69
CA VAL A 21 -17.46 -6.13 17.53
C VAL A 21 -18.63 -5.14 17.37
N ARG A 22 -19.13 -4.98 16.14
CA ARG A 22 -20.35 -4.21 15.85
C ARG A 22 -21.60 -4.81 16.51
N ASP A 23 -21.75 -6.13 16.45
CA ASP A 23 -22.87 -6.85 17.08
C ASP A 23 -22.88 -6.67 18.62
N LEU A 24 -21.73 -6.35 19.23
CA LEU A 24 -21.59 -6.01 20.66
C LEU A 24 -21.88 -4.53 20.96
N GLY A 25 -22.29 -3.73 19.98
CA GLY A 25 -22.66 -2.32 20.12
C GLY A 25 -21.47 -1.35 20.09
N LEU A 26 -20.32 -1.76 19.52
CA LEU A 26 -19.09 -0.97 19.45
C LEU A 26 -18.85 -0.33 18.08
N ASP A 27 -19.92 -0.03 17.33
CA ASP A 27 -19.83 0.51 15.96
C ASP A 27 -18.96 1.76 15.86
N LYS A 28 -19.14 2.72 16.77
CA LYS A 28 -18.40 3.99 16.76
C LYS A 28 -16.90 3.78 16.95
N GLN A 29 -16.50 2.82 17.77
CA GLN A 29 -15.09 2.49 18.02
C GLN A 29 -14.49 1.84 16.78
N VAL A 30 -15.24 0.95 16.11
CA VAL A 30 -14.79 0.35 14.85
C VAL A 30 -14.65 1.40 13.75
N ASP A 31 -15.61 2.32 13.63
CA ASP A 31 -15.55 3.38 12.62
C ASP A 31 -14.36 4.32 12.87
N GLN A 32 -14.16 4.75 14.12
CA GLN A 32 -13.02 5.58 14.51
C GLN A 32 -11.69 4.86 14.29
N PHE A 33 -11.62 3.55 14.54
CA PHE A 33 -10.44 2.74 14.21
C PHE A 33 -10.13 2.77 12.72
N VAL A 34 -11.13 2.47 11.88
CA VAL A 34 -10.99 2.42 10.42
C VAL A 34 -10.57 3.78 9.88
N GLU A 35 -11.15 4.87 10.38
CA GLU A 35 -10.81 6.23 9.98
C GLU A 35 -9.37 6.55 10.33
N THR A 36 -8.95 6.33 11.58
CA THR A 36 -7.58 6.58 12.03
C THR A 36 -6.57 5.75 11.24
N LEU A 37 -6.90 4.47 11.02
CA LEU A 37 -6.08 3.55 10.23
C LEU A 37 -5.84 4.07 8.82
N ASN A 38 -6.91 4.51 8.15
CA ASN A 38 -6.83 5.01 6.79
C ASN A 38 -6.14 6.36 6.72
N HIS A 39 -6.32 7.22 7.72
CA HIS A 39 -5.61 8.49 7.82
C HIS A 39 -4.10 8.26 7.95
N GLY A 40 -3.67 7.43 8.91
CA GLY A 40 -2.24 7.12 9.08
C GLY A 40 -1.64 6.42 7.85
N ALA A 41 -2.42 5.59 7.15
CA ALA A 41 -2.00 4.96 5.91
C ALA A 41 -1.85 5.96 4.76
N GLU A 42 -2.77 6.93 4.63
CA GLU A 42 -2.72 8.00 3.64
C GLU A 42 -1.49 8.88 3.87
N GLU A 43 -1.27 9.34 5.10
CA GLU A 43 -0.09 10.15 5.46
C GLU A 43 1.22 9.40 5.22
N ALA A 44 1.27 8.11 5.55
CA ALA A 44 2.44 7.27 5.29
C ALA A 44 2.68 7.14 3.77
N ALA A 45 1.62 6.93 2.99
CA ALA A 45 1.72 6.80 1.54
C ALA A 45 2.28 8.05 0.85
N GLU A 46 2.07 9.25 1.40
CA GLU A 46 2.69 10.48 0.89
C GLU A 46 4.23 10.39 0.89
N LYS A 47 4.82 9.65 1.84
CA LYS A 47 6.28 9.42 1.92
C LYS A 47 6.80 8.47 0.84
N ALA A 48 5.93 7.69 0.19
CA ALA A 48 6.34 6.68 -0.77
C ALA A 48 6.87 7.25 -2.08
N THR A 49 6.28 8.35 -2.55
CA THR A 49 6.59 8.97 -3.85
C THR A 49 8.08 9.24 -4.06
N PRO A 50 8.79 9.99 -3.19
CA PRO A 50 10.22 10.24 -3.38
C PRO A 50 11.05 8.95 -3.35
N ILE A 51 10.66 7.96 -2.55
CA ILE A 51 11.37 6.67 -2.45
C ILE A 51 11.28 5.88 -3.76
N PHE A 52 10.10 5.85 -4.38
CA PHE A 52 9.93 5.20 -5.69
C PHE A 52 10.67 5.94 -6.80
N VAL A 53 10.62 7.27 -6.82
CA VAL A 53 11.36 8.08 -7.81
C VAL A 53 12.85 7.78 -7.72
N ASP A 54 13.40 7.70 -6.52
CA ASP A 54 14.82 7.39 -6.32
C ASP A 54 15.17 5.97 -6.78
N ALA A 55 14.32 4.97 -6.49
CA ALA A 55 14.53 3.62 -7.00
C ALA A 55 14.50 3.55 -8.54
N ILE A 56 13.57 4.26 -9.18
CA ILE A 56 13.48 4.34 -10.65
C ILE A 56 14.72 5.03 -11.26
N ARG A 57 15.25 6.05 -10.56
CA ARG A 57 16.50 6.72 -10.99
C ARG A 57 17.70 5.80 -10.89
N GLN A 58 17.75 4.94 -9.87
CA GLN A 58 18.82 3.97 -9.65
C GLN A 58 18.72 2.72 -10.55
N MET A 59 17.59 2.53 -11.22
CA MET A 59 17.35 1.40 -12.14
C MET A 59 18.37 1.36 -13.29
N THR A 60 19.03 0.22 -13.43
CA THR A 60 20.00 -0.09 -14.48
C THR A 60 19.30 -0.49 -15.79
N LEU A 61 20.06 -0.56 -16.89
CA LEU A 61 19.53 -1.08 -18.15
C LEU A 61 19.13 -2.56 -18.07
N GLN A 62 19.82 -3.34 -17.24
CA GLN A 62 19.48 -4.74 -17.02
C GLN A 62 18.13 -4.87 -16.30
N ASP A 63 17.91 -4.07 -15.25
CA ASP A 63 16.63 -4.06 -14.53
C ASP A 63 15.47 -3.70 -15.46
N VAL A 64 15.66 -2.71 -16.35
CA VAL A 64 14.66 -2.32 -17.35
C VAL A 64 14.35 -3.48 -18.29
N TYR A 65 15.38 -4.19 -18.75
CA TYR A 65 15.22 -5.35 -19.63
C TYR A 65 14.49 -6.51 -18.93
N ASP A 66 14.85 -6.79 -17.68
CA ASP A 66 14.23 -7.84 -16.86
C ASP A 66 12.77 -7.51 -16.56
N ILE A 67 12.44 -6.26 -16.25
CA ILE A 67 11.05 -5.79 -16.12
C ILE A 67 10.33 -5.94 -17.46
N TRP A 68 10.96 -5.57 -18.57
CA TRP A 68 10.33 -5.64 -19.88
C TRP A 68 10.00 -7.09 -20.29
N GLN A 69 10.89 -8.06 -20.06
CA GLN A 69 10.66 -9.47 -20.37
C GLN A 69 9.89 -10.25 -19.29
N GLY A 70 9.82 -9.69 -18.07
CA GLY A 70 9.22 -10.33 -16.92
C GLY A 70 7.69 -10.43 -16.95
N GLU A 71 7.16 -11.04 -15.89
CA GLU A 71 5.73 -11.21 -15.66
C GLU A 71 4.98 -9.87 -15.50
N LYS A 72 3.64 -9.94 -15.40
CA LYS A 72 2.76 -8.77 -15.41
C LYS A 72 3.04 -7.75 -14.29
N ASP A 73 3.65 -8.18 -13.20
CA ASP A 73 3.95 -7.42 -11.98
C ASP A 73 5.46 -7.21 -11.76
N ALA A 74 6.29 -7.41 -12.80
CA ALA A 74 7.74 -7.36 -12.66
C ALA A 74 8.26 -5.99 -12.18
N ALA A 75 7.66 -4.88 -12.60
CA ALA A 75 8.04 -3.54 -12.13
C ALA A 75 7.64 -3.35 -10.66
N THR A 76 6.48 -3.86 -10.26
CA THR A 76 5.99 -3.82 -8.89
C THR A 76 6.91 -4.61 -7.97
N ARG A 77 7.31 -5.83 -8.35
CA ARG A 77 8.30 -6.62 -7.59
C ARG A 77 9.64 -5.91 -7.48
N TYR A 78 10.11 -5.31 -8.57
CA TYR A 78 11.35 -4.52 -8.55
C TYR A 78 11.26 -3.37 -7.54
N LEU A 79 10.19 -2.57 -7.61
CA LEU A 79 9.99 -1.47 -6.68
C LEU A 79 9.91 -1.99 -5.25
N GLN A 80 9.15 -3.06 -5.00
CA GLN A 80 9.06 -3.67 -3.68
C GLN A 80 10.43 -4.06 -3.12
N GLN A 81 11.20 -4.83 -3.88
CA GLN A 81 12.54 -5.28 -3.46
C GLN A 81 13.50 -4.11 -3.18
N ASN A 82 13.41 -3.02 -3.93
CA ASN A 82 14.34 -1.89 -3.85
C ASN A 82 13.88 -0.74 -2.94
N THR A 83 12.66 -0.81 -2.40
CA THR A 83 12.09 0.28 -1.58
C THR A 83 11.51 -0.17 -0.25
N GLN A 84 11.12 -1.44 -0.09
CA GLN A 84 10.38 -1.91 1.08
C GLN A 84 11.06 -1.56 2.42
N ALA A 85 12.37 -1.73 2.53
CA ALA A 85 13.09 -1.39 3.77
C ALA A 85 13.02 0.12 4.09
N ARG A 86 13.15 0.99 3.09
CA ARG A 86 13.04 2.45 3.27
C ARG A 86 11.60 2.84 3.59
N LEU A 87 10.63 2.26 2.88
CA LEU A 87 9.20 2.47 3.17
C LEU A 87 8.87 2.08 4.62
N ILE A 88 9.33 0.93 5.10
CA ILE A 88 9.17 0.50 6.50
C ILE A 88 9.74 1.54 7.47
N SER A 89 10.95 2.05 7.20
CA SER A 89 11.61 3.04 8.04
C SER A 89 10.83 4.36 8.12
N GLU A 90 10.31 4.84 6.99
CA GLU A 90 9.59 6.11 6.91
C GLU A 90 8.13 6.00 7.37
N PHE A 91 7.48 4.86 7.14
CA PHE A 91 6.06 4.67 7.46
C PHE A 91 5.84 4.43 8.94
N ARG A 92 6.74 3.69 9.60
CA ARG A 92 6.60 3.32 11.00
C ARG A 92 6.37 4.51 11.94
N PRO A 93 7.14 5.61 11.90
CA PRO A 93 6.88 6.76 12.78
C PRO A 93 5.55 7.47 12.48
N VAL A 94 5.15 7.56 11.21
CA VAL A 94 3.88 8.19 10.79
C VAL A 94 2.69 7.39 11.29
N ILE A 95 2.70 6.07 11.05
CA ILE A 95 1.66 5.16 11.51
C ILE A 95 1.58 5.16 13.04
N LYS A 96 2.73 5.14 13.70
CA LYS A 96 2.78 5.19 15.16
C LYS A 96 2.12 6.47 15.69
N GLN A 97 2.44 7.62 15.11
CA GLN A 97 1.84 8.89 15.51
C GLN A 97 0.31 8.86 15.34
N ALA A 98 -0.18 8.44 14.18
CA ALA A 98 -1.62 8.34 13.92
C ALA A 98 -2.34 7.41 14.90
N LEU A 99 -1.71 6.28 15.28
CA LEU A 99 -2.27 5.34 16.24
C LEU A 99 -2.20 5.83 17.70
N ASP A 100 -1.18 6.63 18.05
CA ASP A 100 -1.03 7.23 19.38
C ASP A 100 -2.05 8.38 19.60
N GLU A 101 -2.57 9.00 18.54
CA GLU A 101 -3.59 10.06 18.60
C GLU A 101 -4.98 9.56 19.03
N VAL A 102 -5.21 8.25 18.96
CA VAL A 102 -6.48 7.63 19.32
C VAL A 102 -6.33 6.59 20.43
N GLU A 103 -7.31 6.53 21.33
CA GLU A 103 -7.33 5.52 22.40
C GLU A 103 -7.60 4.09 21.88
N ILE A 104 -7.59 3.87 20.56
CA ILE A 104 -7.97 2.61 19.95
C ILE A 104 -7.04 1.45 20.28
N THR A 105 -5.76 1.76 20.55
CA THR A 105 -4.76 0.80 21.04
C THR A 105 -5.23 0.08 22.32
N ARG A 106 -6.07 0.74 23.15
CA ARG A 106 -6.68 0.13 24.35
C ARG A 106 -7.71 -0.93 24.03
N TYR A 107 -8.42 -0.81 22.90
CA TYR A 107 -9.50 -1.71 22.49
C TYR A 107 -9.04 -2.82 21.55
N TRP A 108 -7.93 -2.62 20.83
CA TRP A 108 -7.38 -3.59 19.86
C TRP A 108 -7.01 -4.93 20.49
N ASN A 109 -6.22 -4.91 21.57
CA ASN A 109 -5.74 -6.13 22.22
C ASN A 109 -6.88 -7.05 22.69
N PRO A 110 -7.91 -6.56 23.40
CA PRO A 110 -9.09 -7.37 23.74
C PRO A 110 -9.80 -8.00 22.53
N ILE A 111 -9.98 -7.23 21.46
CA ILE A 111 -10.67 -7.67 20.24
C ILE A 111 -9.88 -8.79 19.56
N ILE A 112 -8.59 -8.57 19.31
CA ILE A 112 -7.73 -9.55 18.63
C ILE A 112 -7.48 -10.78 19.49
N THR A 113 -7.36 -10.63 20.80
CA THR A 113 -7.25 -11.77 21.72
C THR A 113 -8.50 -12.64 21.65
N THR A 114 -9.68 -12.04 21.55
CA THR A 114 -10.94 -12.78 21.44
C THR A 114 -11.05 -13.48 20.09
N TYR A 115 -10.70 -12.78 19.00
CA TYR A 115 -10.66 -13.37 17.67
C TYR A 115 -9.68 -14.54 17.57
N ASN A 116 -8.44 -14.37 18.05
CA ASN A 116 -7.40 -15.40 17.99
C ASN A 116 -7.70 -16.64 18.85
N LYS A 117 -8.71 -16.59 19.73
CA LYS A 117 -9.25 -17.74 20.47
C LYS A 117 -10.28 -18.53 19.69
N LEU A 118 -10.88 -17.96 18.65
CA LEU A 118 -11.78 -18.70 17.77
C LEU A 118 -10.98 -19.76 17.00
N PRO A 119 -11.54 -20.95 16.71
CA PRO A 119 -10.86 -22.01 15.97
C PRO A 119 -10.84 -21.70 14.46
N LEU A 120 -10.31 -20.53 14.10
CA LEU A 120 -10.16 -20.06 12.73
C LEU A 120 -8.71 -20.33 12.26
N THR A 121 -8.55 -20.54 10.96
CA THR A 121 -7.24 -20.86 10.36
C THR A 121 -6.28 -19.67 10.36
N ASN A 122 -6.78 -18.43 10.37
CA ASN A 122 -5.99 -17.22 10.22
C ASN A 122 -6.02 -16.41 11.51
N LYS A 123 -4.88 -16.32 12.20
CA LYS A 123 -4.71 -15.45 13.36
C LYS A 123 -4.29 -14.05 12.92
N LEU A 124 -4.73 -13.03 13.65
CA LEU A 124 -4.33 -11.65 13.44
C LEU A 124 -3.14 -11.27 14.34
N ASN A 125 -2.30 -10.35 13.87
CA ASN A 125 -1.18 -9.83 14.65
C ASN A 125 -1.73 -8.95 15.80
N PRO A 126 -1.44 -9.27 17.08
CA PRO A 126 -1.85 -8.44 18.21
C PRO A 126 -1.12 -7.10 18.25
N ASN A 127 0.06 -6.98 17.63
CA ASN A 127 0.76 -5.71 17.51
C ASN A 127 0.08 -4.83 16.46
N LEU A 128 -0.67 -3.82 16.91
CA LEU A 128 -1.42 -2.93 16.03
C LEU A 128 -0.49 -2.17 15.09
N ASP A 129 0.61 -1.63 15.58
CA ASP A 129 1.55 -0.80 14.80
C ASP A 129 2.12 -1.60 13.61
N GLU A 130 2.57 -2.83 13.86
CA GLU A 130 3.07 -3.74 12.82
C GLU A 130 1.96 -4.16 11.86
N TYR A 131 0.79 -4.48 12.40
CA TYR A 131 -0.36 -4.85 11.60
C TYR A 131 -0.73 -3.74 10.61
N VAL A 132 -0.85 -2.49 11.08
CA VAL A 132 -1.16 -1.33 10.22
C VAL A 132 -0.06 -1.09 9.20
N LEU A 133 1.21 -1.17 9.60
CA LEU A 133 2.36 -1.02 8.71
C LEU A 133 2.32 -2.02 7.55
N ASP A 134 2.13 -3.30 7.85
CA ASP A 134 2.09 -4.37 6.86
C ASP A 134 0.91 -4.18 5.89
N ARG A 135 -0.26 -3.79 6.40
CA ARG A 135 -1.44 -3.50 5.56
C ARG A 135 -1.25 -2.27 4.69
N THR A 136 -0.59 -1.23 5.20
CA THR A 136 -0.30 -0.01 4.44
C THR A 136 0.63 -0.31 3.27
N LEU A 137 1.71 -1.05 3.53
CA LEU A 137 2.65 -1.48 2.51
C LEU A 137 1.97 -2.41 1.49
N SER A 138 1.18 -3.37 1.95
CA SER A 138 0.44 -4.29 1.08
C SER A 138 -0.55 -3.55 0.18
N GLY A 139 -1.29 -2.59 0.73
CA GLY A 139 -2.23 -1.75 -0.03
C GLY A 139 -1.49 -0.92 -1.08
N LEU A 140 -0.38 -0.29 -0.70
CA LEU A 140 0.48 0.48 -1.60
C LEU A 140 0.97 -0.35 -2.80
N PHE A 141 1.50 -1.55 -2.57
CA PHE A 141 1.96 -2.41 -3.66
C PHE A 141 0.82 -3.02 -4.48
N THR A 142 -0.36 -3.22 -3.89
CA THR A 142 -1.55 -3.64 -4.63
C THR A 142 -1.96 -2.59 -5.66
N VAL A 143 -1.95 -1.31 -5.28
CA VAL A 143 -2.22 -0.20 -6.20
C VAL A 143 -1.19 -0.17 -7.32
N LEU A 144 0.10 -0.28 -6.99
CA LEU A 144 1.15 -0.30 -8.00
C LEU A 144 0.99 -1.45 -8.99
N ALA A 145 0.65 -2.65 -8.51
CA ALA A 145 0.39 -3.80 -9.37
C ALA A 145 -0.77 -3.54 -10.34
N GLN A 146 -1.85 -2.91 -9.86
CA GLN A 146 -3.00 -2.57 -10.70
C GLN A 146 -2.65 -1.53 -11.77
N GLU A 147 -1.84 -0.52 -11.42
CA GLU A 147 -1.37 0.46 -12.40
C GLU A 147 -0.38 -0.14 -13.40
N GLU A 148 0.51 -1.04 -12.96
CA GLU A 148 1.38 -1.78 -13.86
C GLU A 148 0.58 -2.65 -14.83
N GLU A 149 -0.44 -3.37 -14.36
CA GLU A 149 -1.29 -4.21 -15.23
C GLU A 149 -1.94 -3.38 -16.35
N LYS A 150 -2.49 -2.19 -16.03
CA LYS A 150 -3.04 -1.26 -17.03
C LYS A 150 -2.00 -0.87 -18.09
N ILE A 151 -0.76 -0.60 -17.68
CA ILE A 151 0.34 -0.26 -18.61
C ILE A 151 0.72 -1.47 -19.48
N ARG A 152 0.66 -2.69 -18.94
CA ARG A 152 0.97 -3.92 -19.68
C ARG A 152 -0.08 -4.24 -20.75
N GLU A 153 -1.34 -3.91 -20.48
CA GLU A 153 -2.46 -4.08 -21.42
C GLU A 153 -2.46 -3.03 -22.55
N ASP A 154 -1.71 -1.93 -22.42
CA ASP A 154 -1.52 -0.92 -23.45
C ASP A 154 -0.12 -1.01 -24.13
N PRO A 155 -0.03 -1.57 -25.34
CA PRO A 155 1.23 -1.68 -26.09
C PRO A 155 1.92 -0.33 -26.35
N ALA A 156 1.15 0.76 -26.53
CA ALA A 156 1.71 2.09 -26.81
C ALA A 156 2.35 2.70 -25.55
N ALA A 157 1.74 2.49 -24.38
CA ALA A 157 2.31 2.88 -23.09
C ALA A 157 3.62 2.14 -22.80
N ARG A 158 3.68 0.83 -23.05
CA ARG A 158 4.86 -0.01 -22.81
C ARG A 158 6.07 0.40 -23.67
N VAL A 159 5.85 0.69 -24.95
CA VAL A 159 6.92 1.15 -25.87
C VAL A 159 7.43 2.53 -25.46
N THR A 160 6.53 3.46 -25.14
CA THR A 160 6.90 4.83 -24.74
C THR A 160 7.74 4.86 -23.47
N ALA A 161 7.41 4.03 -22.47
CA ALA A 161 8.16 3.93 -21.22
C ALA A 161 9.60 3.46 -21.45
N LEU A 162 9.78 2.42 -22.28
CA LEU A 162 11.10 1.89 -22.62
C LEU A 162 11.95 2.93 -23.38
N LEU A 163 11.37 3.59 -24.38
CA LEU A 163 12.07 4.61 -25.18
C LEU A 163 12.48 5.82 -24.34
N LYS A 164 11.63 6.27 -23.40
CA LYS A 164 11.96 7.35 -22.45
C LYS A 164 13.20 7.04 -21.62
N LYS A 165 13.33 5.80 -21.12
CA LYS A 165 14.45 5.42 -20.24
C LYS A 165 15.74 5.13 -21.00
N VAL A 166 15.66 4.44 -22.15
CA VAL A 166 16.86 4.04 -22.92
C VAL A 166 17.39 5.20 -23.76
N PHE A 167 16.51 6.06 -24.27
CA PHE A 167 16.88 7.09 -25.25
C PHE A 167 16.57 8.52 -24.79
N GLY A 168 16.09 8.72 -23.56
CA GLY A 168 15.68 10.05 -23.08
C GLY A 168 14.52 10.66 -23.89
N TYR A 169 13.75 9.82 -24.59
CA TYR A 169 12.78 10.27 -25.60
C TYR A 169 11.62 11.09 -24.97
N GLN A 170 11.63 12.41 -25.18
CA GLN A 170 10.49 13.28 -24.88
C GLN A 170 9.51 13.23 -26.07
N GLY A 171 8.58 12.27 -26.06
CA GLY A 171 7.48 12.26 -27.02
C GLY A 171 6.63 13.55 -26.96
N PRO A 172 5.81 13.83 -27.97
CA PRO A 172 5.02 15.05 -28.03
C PRO A 172 4.05 15.18 -26.84
N ASP A 173 3.95 16.39 -26.29
CA ASP A 173 3.09 16.72 -25.14
C ASP A 173 1.61 16.52 -25.50
N PRO A 174 0.86 15.66 -24.79
CA PRO A 174 -0.57 15.46 -25.04
C PRO A 174 -1.43 16.71 -24.81
N ARG A 175 -0.87 17.81 -24.25
CA ARG A 175 -1.54 19.11 -24.09
C ARG A 175 -1.39 20.03 -25.30
N VAL A 176 -0.58 19.66 -26.28
CA VAL A 176 -0.40 20.43 -27.51
C VAL A 176 -1.01 19.63 -28.66
N GLY A 177 -2.33 19.71 -28.77
CA GLY A 177 -3.06 19.26 -29.95
C GLY A 177 -2.71 20.15 -31.15
N ASN A 178 -2.63 19.51 -32.32
CA ASN A 178 -2.64 20.19 -33.62
C ASN A 178 -4.02 20.81 -33.88
#